data_AF-A0A413FD71-F1
#
_entry.id   AF-A0A413FD71-F1
#
_cell.length_a   1.000
_cell.length_b   1.000
_cell.length_c   1.000
_cell.angle_alpha   90.00
_cell.angle_beta   90.00
_cell.angle_gamma   90.00
#
_symmetry.space_group_name_H-M   'P 1'
#
loop_
_entity.id
_entity.type
_entity.pdbx_description
1 polymer ?
#
loop_
_entity_poly.entity_id
_entity_poly.type
_entity_poly.pdbx_seq_one_letter_code
_entity_poly.pdbx_strand_id
1 'polypeptide(L)'
;MKPEFTMQHIGVNCGDRDEAVRTVTLFSQIFDLELRTEKKGSPFAGTCVEAMAGNGPGTHGHIAFYTPDMEAAISYLEKKGVAVNQASAKRREDGSIYVIYLQDEIAGFAIQLINK
;
A
#
# COMPACT_ATOMS: atom_id res chain seq x y z
N MET A 1 6.22 1.68 -23.93
CA MET A 1 7.21 2.30 -23.02
C MET A 1 7.05 1.69 -21.63
N LYS A 2 8.11 1.60 -20.81
CA LYS A 2 8.00 1.13 -19.43
C LYS A 2 7.47 2.27 -18.54
N PRO A 3 6.40 2.06 -17.74
CA PRO A 3 5.93 3.04 -16.77
C PRO A 3 6.91 3.27 -15.61
N GLU A 4 6.79 4.40 -14.95
CA GLU A 4 7.51 4.67 -13.70
C GLU A 4 6.85 3.90 -12.54
N PHE A 5 7.68 3.27 -11.72
CA PHE A 5 7.28 2.64 -10.46
C PHE A 5 8.26 3.05 -9.37
N THR A 6 7.77 3.70 -8.32
CA THR A 6 8.60 4.21 -7.22
C THR A 6 8.08 3.68 -5.89
N MET A 7 8.89 2.91 -5.17
CA MET A 7 8.54 2.37 -3.84
C MET A 7 8.07 3.49 -2.91
N GLN A 8 6.96 3.27 -2.20
CA GLN A 8 6.36 4.27 -1.30
C GLN A 8 6.48 3.81 0.15
N HIS A 9 5.77 2.75 0.49
CA HIS A 9 5.67 2.29 1.86
C HIS A 9 5.41 0.79 1.94
N ILE A 10 5.66 0.23 3.13
CA ILE A 10 5.27 -1.12 3.50
C ILE A 10 4.13 -0.99 4.50
N GLY A 11 3.02 -1.65 4.21
CA GLY A 11 1.95 -1.93 5.15
C GLY A 11 2.23 -3.21 5.90
N VAL A 12 2.14 -3.17 7.23
CA VAL A 12 2.25 -4.32 8.11
C VAL A 12 0.90 -4.59 8.73
N ASN A 13 0.41 -5.82 8.62
CA ASN A 13 -0.86 -6.19 9.22
C ASN A 13 -0.76 -6.35 10.74
N CYS A 14 -1.74 -5.79 11.44
CA CYS A 14 -1.93 -5.91 12.89
C CYS A 14 -3.37 -6.37 13.18
N GLY A 15 -3.56 -7.06 14.29
CA GLY A 15 -4.86 -7.58 14.71
C GLY A 15 -5.85 -6.46 15.07
N ASP A 16 -5.36 -5.40 15.72
CA ASP A 16 -6.19 -4.27 16.12
C ASP A 16 -5.46 -2.92 16.06
N ARG A 17 -6.18 -1.85 16.44
CA ARG A 17 -5.67 -0.46 16.44
C ARG A 17 -4.54 -0.27 17.44
N ASP A 18 -4.64 -0.88 18.61
CA ASP A 18 -3.64 -0.70 19.68
C ASP A 18 -2.32 -1.36 19.29
N GLU A 19 -2.38 -2.54 18.67
CA GLU A 19 -1.23 -3.20 18.07
C GLU A 19 -0.64 -2.37 16.94
N ALA A 20 -1.47 -1.82 16.05
CA ALA A 20 -1.00 -0.95 14.97
C ALA A 20 -0.24 0.28 15.49
N VAL A 21 -0.76 0.93 16.54
CA VAL A 21 -0.10 2.07 17.20
C VAL A 21 1.22 1.63 17.84
N ARG A 22 1.24 0.54 18.61
CA ARG A 22 2.49 0.01 19.21
C ARG A 22 3.56 -0.26 18.15
N THR A 23 3.17 -0.86 17.02
CA THR A 23 4.07 -1.18 15.90
C THR A 23 4.70 0.08 15.33
N VAL A 24 3.93 1.10 14.96
CA VAL A 24 4.51 2.33 14.39
C VAL A 24 5.28 3.15 15.42
N THR A 25 4.90 3.11 16.70
CA THR A 25 5.66 3.76 17.77
C THR A 25 7.05 3.14 17.90
N LEU A 26 7.17 1.81 17.83
CA LEU A 26 8.46 1.13 17.86
C LEU A 26 9.35 1.53 16.68
N PHE A 27 8.82 1.53 15.45
CA PHE A 27 9.57 1.97 14.26
C PHE A 27 9.99 3.45 14.38
N SER A 28 9.09 4.32 14.83
CA SER A 28 9.37 5.73 15.07
C SER A 28 10.50 5.92 16.06
N GLN A 29 10.50 5.19 17.19
CA GLN A 29 11.54 5.28 18.21
C GLN A 29 12.91 4.75 17.73
N ILE A 30 12.94 3.66 16.97
CA ILE A 30 14.20 3.07 16.48
C ILE A 30 14.87 3.96 15.45
N PHE A 31 14.09 4.58 14.56
CA PHE A 31 14.60 5.29 13.38
C PHE A 31 14.37 6.80 13.38
N ASP A 32 13.88 7.35 14.50
CA ASP A 32 13.54 8.78 14.67
C ASP A 32 12.60 9.31 13.58
N LEU A 33 11.55 8.54 13.27
CA LEU A 33 10.55 8.90 12.25
C LEU A 33 9.36 9.63 12.87
N GLU A 34 8.75 10.56 12.12
CA GLU A 34 7.50 11.22 12.54
C GLU A 34 6.39 10.20 12.85
N LEU A 35 5.89 10.18 14.09
CA LEU A 35 4.80 9.31 14.49
C LEU A 35 3.44 9.92 14.12
N ARG A 36 2.60 9.15 13.41
CA ARG A 36 1.26 9.61 12.98
C ARG A 36 0.18 8.63 13.41
N THR A 37 -0.47 8.89 14.53
CA THR A 37 -1.48 8.03 15.16
C THR A 37 -2.90 8.64 15.20
N GLU A 38 -3.01 9.96 15.06
CA GLU A 38 -4.27 10.68 15.33
C GLU A 38 -5.27 10.70 14.17
N LYS A 39 -4.87 10.27 12.96
CA LYS A 39 -5.73 10.34 11.77
C LYS A 39 -6.72 9.17 11.74
N LYS A 40 -7.91 9.38 11.14
CA LYS A 40 -8.95 8.34 10.90
C LYS A 40 -8.47 7.15 10.05
N GLY A 41 -7.28 7.22 9.46
CA GLY A 41 -6.65 6.13 8.71
C GLY A 41 -5.68 5.30 9.55
N SER A 42 -4.97 4.38 8.91
CA SER A 42 -3.89 3.59 9.50
C SER A 42 -2.84 4.47 10.17
N PRO A 43 -2.23 4.05 11.30
CA PRO A 43 -1.07 4.73 11.87
C PRO A 43 0.14 4.59 10.94
N PHE A 44 1.04 5.57 10.99
CA PHE A 44 2.30 5.55 10.24
C PHE A 44 3.49 5.90 11.12
N ALA A 45 4.65 5.31 10.79
CA ALA A 45 5.97 5.82 11.16
C ALA A 45 6.61 6.46 9.91
N GLY A 46 6.79 7.77 9.95
CA GLY A 46 7.20 8.59 8.81
C GLY A 46 6.22 8.44 7.63
N THR A 47 6.78 8.17 6.46
CA THR A 47 6.03 7.89 5.23
C THR A 47 6.20 6.46 4.74
N CYS A 48 7.10 5.68 5.35
CA CYS A 48 7.57 4.40 4.81
C CYS A 48 6.95 3.16 5.47
N VAL A 49 6.42 3.27 6.71
CA VAL A 49 5.78 2.16 7.41
C VAL A 49 4.35 2.55 7.80
N GLU A 50 3.39 1.77 7.31
CA GLU A 50 1.97 1.81 7.65
C GLU A 50 1.63 0.59 8.51
N ALA A 51 0.83 0.75 9.58
CA ALA A 51 0.29 -0.39 10.31
C ALA A 51 -1.23 -0.53 10.07
N MET A 52 -1.64 -1.63 9.45
CA MET A 52 -3.03 -1.90 9.10
C MET A 52 -3.75 -2.56 10.26
N ALA A 53 -4.68 -1.86 10.91
CA ALA A 53 -5.52 -2.43 11.95
C ALA A 53 -6.60 -3.35 11.34
N GLY A 54 -6.72 -4.58 11.85
CA GLY A 54 -7.76 -5.53 11.43
C GLY A 54 -7.41 -6.34 10.17
N ASN A 55 -6.13 -6.68 9.99
CA ASN A 55 -5.62 -7.49 8.87
C ASN A 55 -5.98 -6.93 7.48
N GLY A 56 -5.21 -5.93 7.02
CA GLY A 56 -5.29 -5.40 5.67
C GLY A 56 -4.94 -6.40 4.56
N PRO A 57 -4.92 -5.97 3.29
CA PRO A 57 -4.61 -6.86 2.17
C PRO A 57 -3.24 -7.53 2.31
N GLY A 58 -3.16 -8.81 1.94
CA GLY A 58 -1.95 -9.62 2.04
C GLY A 58 -1.85 -10.42 3.34
N THR A 59 -1.10 -11.52 3.33
CA THR A 59 -0.81 -12.30 4.54
C THR A 59 -0.01 -11.51 5.58
N HIS A 60 1.01 -10.77 5.13
CA HIS A 60 1.89 -9.96 5.99
C HIS A 60 1.62 -8.44 5.88
N GLY A 61 0.67 -8.06 5.05
CA GLY A 61 0.37 -6.68 4.66
C GLY A 61 0.74 -6.44 3.20
N HIS A 62 1.15 -5.21 2.85
CA HIS A 62 1.34 -4.80 1.46
C HIS A 62 2.63 -4.04 1.19
N ILE A 63 3.08 -4.05 -0.05
CA ILE A 63 4.19 -3.24 -0.56
C ILE A 63 3.62 -2.30 -1.62
N ALA A 64 3.77 -0.99 -1.39
CA ALA A 64 3.16 0.03 -2.23
C ALA A 64 4.17 0.66 -3.20
N PHE A 65 3.79 0.75 -4.47
CA PHE A 65 4.52 1.45 -5.52
C PHE A 65 3.66 2.57 -6.11
N TYR A 66 4.24 3.77 -6.20
CA TYR A 66 3.63 4.88 -6.90
C TYR A 66 3.83 4.76 -8.42
N THR A 67 2.84 5.18 -9.18
CA THR A 67 2.96 5.43 -10.62
C THR A 67 2.15 6.67 -11.03
N PRO A 68 2.69 7.55 -11.90
CA PRO A 68 1.98 8.75 -12.35
C PRO A 68 0.87 8.44 -13.35
N ASP A 69 0.92 7.29 -14.03
CA ASP A 69 -0.06 6.86 -15.04
C ASP A 69 -0.52 5.44 -14.72
N MET A 70 -1.66 5.35 -14.01
CA MET A 70 -2.22 4.08 -13.53
C MET A 70 -2.67 3.18 -14.69
N GLU A 71 -3.23 3.75 -15.76
CA GLU A 71 -3.71 2.97 -16.91
C GLU A 71 -2.55 2.36 -17.68
N ALA A 72 -1.49 3.14 -17.92
CA ALA A 72 -0.28 2.63 -18.55
C ALA A 72 0.41 1.55 -17.68
N ALA A 73 0.41 1.73 -16.35
CA ALA A 73 0.93 0.74 -15.40
C ALA A 73 0.17 -0.59 -15.46
N ILE A 74 -1.16 -0.55 -15.40
CA ILE A 74 -2.02 -1.74 -15.49
C ILE A 74 -1.78 -2.45 -16.83
N SER A 75 -1.87 -1.73 -17.95
CA SER A 75 -1.67 -2.33 -19.29
C SER A 75 -0.29 -2.96 -19.44
N TYR A 76 0.75 -2.33 -18.87
CA TYR A 76 2.11 -2.86 -18.88
C TYR A 76 2.25 -4.18 -18.11
N LEU A 77 1.59 -4.29 -16.95
CA LEU A 77 1.63 -5.48 -16.11
C LEU A 77 0.84 -6.63 -16.72
N GLU A 78 -0.35 -6.35 -17.25
CA GLU A 78 -1.19 -7.36 -17.93
C GLU A 78 -0.49 -7.92 -19.18
N LYS A 79 0.21 -7.08 -19.97
CA LYS A 79 1.04 -7.54 -21.09
C LYS A 79 2.19 -8.45 -20.67
N LYS A 80 2.60 -8.41 -19.40
CA LYS A 80 3.60 -9.30 -18.81
C LYS A 80 2.99 -10.54 -18.15
N GLY A 81 1.67 -10.73 -18.25
CA GLY A 81 0.97 -11.83 -17.59
C GLY A 81 0.78 -11.62 -16.08
N VAL A 82 0.95 -10.39 -15.58
CA VAL A 82 0.69 -10.04 -14.18
C VAL A 82 -0.71 -9.45 -14.09
N ALA A 83 -1.65 -10.22 -13.52
CA ALA A 83 -3.03 -9.79 -13.37
C ALA A 83 -3.19 -8.77 -12.25
N VAL A 84 -4.13 -7.83 -12.45
CA VAL A 84 -4.56 -6.87 -11.42
C VAL A 84 -5.95 -7.24 -10.91
N ASN A 85 -6.18 -7.07 -9.61
CA ASN A 85 -7.49 -7.28 -9.02
C ASN A 85 -8.36 -6.05 -9.26
N GLN A 86 -9.15 -6.05 -10.33
CA GLN A 86 -10.03 -4.92 -10.67
C GLN A 86 -11.09 -4.63 -9.59
N ALA A 87 -11.50 -5.62 -8.80
CA ALA A 87 -12.44 -5.42 -7.69
C ALA A 87 -11.80 -4.65 -6.51
N SER A 88 -10.47 -4.56 -6.46
CA SER A 88 -9.74 -3.78 -5.45
C SER A 88 -9.60 -2.29 -5.78
N ALA A 89 -10.01 -1.88 -6.98
CA ALA A 89 -9.79 -0.53 -7.47
C ALA A 89 -10.55 0.51 -6.63
N LYS A 90 -9.81 1.46 -6.05
CA LYS A 90 -10.38 2.68 -5.49
C LYS A 90 -10.27 3.79 -6.53
N ARG A 91 -11.37 4.53 -6.71
CA ARG A 91 -11.50 5.55 -7.74
C ARG A 91 -11.72 6.92 -7.14
N ARG A 92 -11.19 7.95 -7.81
CA ARG A 92 -11.50 9.35 -7.55
C ARG A 92 -12.90 9.68 -8.06
N GLU A 93 -13.36 10.90 -7.79
CA GLU A 93 -14.66 11.39 -8.27
C GLU A 93 -14.78 11.41 -9.80
N ASP A 94 -13.67 11.62 -10.51
CA ASP A 94 -13.61 11.57 -11.99
C ASP A 94 -13.56 10.15 -12.56
N GLY A 95 -13.58 9.12 -11.71
CA GLY A 95 -13.53 7.71 -12.10
C GLY A 95 -12.11 7.14 -12.29
N SER A 96 -11.07 7.96 -12.25
CA SER A 96 -9.68 7.50 -12.35
C SER A 96 -9.29 6.63 -11.15
N ILE A 97 -8.49 5.58 -11.40
CA ILE A 97 -8.03 4.67 -10.35
C ILE A 97 -6.85 5.31 -9.62
N TYR A 98 -6.95 5.45 -8.30
CA TYR A 98 -5.85 5.97 -7.47
C TYR A 98 -5.22 4.91 -6.55
N VAL A 99 -5.88 3.77 -6.34
CA VAL A 99 -5.32 2.58 -5.68
C VAL A 99 -5.83 1.32 -6.38
N ILE A 100 -4.95 0.37 -6.64
CA ILE A 100 -5.31 -0.98 -7.09
C ILE A 100 -4.25 -1.97 -6.61
N TYR A 101 -4.62 -3.24 -6.46
CA TYR A 101 -3.70 -4.32 -6.09
C TYR A 101 -3.51 -5.30 -7.24
N LEU A 102 -2.36 -5.99 -7.24
CA LEU A 102 -2.19 -7.19 -8.05
C LEU A 102 -3.16 -8.29 -7.60
N GLN A 103 -3.46 -9.23 -8.50
CA GLN A 103 -4.34 -10.35 -8.21
C GLN A 103 -3.73 -11.30 -7.17
N ASP A 104 -2.44 -11.57 -7.30
CA ASP A 104 -1.72 -12.52 -6.45
C ASP A 104 -0.76 -11.81 -5.50
N GLU A 105 -0.55 -12.42 -4.33
CA GLU A 105 0.48 -11.99 -3.38
C GLU A 105 1.88 -12.40 -3.87
N ILE A 106 2.89 -11.62 -3.49
CA ILE A 106 4.30 -11.98 -3.65
C ILE A 106 4.90 -12.18 -2.27
N ALA A 107 5.34 -13.40 -1.96
CA ALA A 107 5.91 -13.76 -0.66
C ALA A 107 5.02 -13.40 0.53
N GLY A 108 3.69 -13.52 0.38
CA GLY A 108 2.72 -13.18 1.43
C GLY A 108 2.39 -11.68 1.53
N PHE A 109 2.90 -10.83 0.62
CA PHE A 109 2.54 -9.42 0.56
C PHE A 109 1.61 -9.14 -0.61
N ALA A 110 0.55 -8.38 -0.36
CA ALA A 110 -0.21 -7.77 -1.44
C ALA A 110 0.64 -6.67 -2.10
N ILE A 111 0.60 -6.57 -3.42
CA ILE A 111 1.34 -5.53 -4.14
C ILE A 111 0.37 -4.44 -4.56
N GLN A 112 0.57 -3.25 -4.02
CA GLN A 112 -0.29 -2.10 -4.23
C GLN A 112 0.33 -1.15 -5.25
N LEU A 113 -0.46 -0.68 -6.21
CA LEU A 113 -0.16 0.49 -7.01
C LEU A 113 -0.96 1.67 -6.49
N ILE A 114 -0.29 2.83 -6.35
CA ILE A 114 -0.94 4.07 -5.93
C ILE A 114 -0.65 5.22 -6.89
N ASN A 115 -1.61 6.10 -7.03
CA ASN A 115 -1.46 7.40 -7.68
C ASN A 115 -1.96 8.46 -6.69
N LYS A 116 -1.10 9.42 -6.33
CA LYS A 116 -1.36 10.42 -5.28
C LYS A 116 -2.30 11.50 -5.77
#